data_AF-A0A426YXW9-F1
#
_entry.id   AF-A0A426YXW9-F1
#
_cell.length_a   1.000
_cell.length_b   1.000
_cell.length_c   1.000
_cell.angle_alpha   90.00
_cell.angle_beta   90.00
_cell.angle_gamma   90.00
#
_symmetry.space_group_name_H-M   'P 1'
#
loop_
_entity.id
_entity.type
_entity.pdbx_description
1 polymer ?
#
loop_
_entity_poly.entity_id
_entity_poly.type
_entity_poly.pdbx_seq_one_letter_code
_entity_poly.pdbx_strand_id
1 'polypeptide(L)'
;APSCGRSPAADLLARYMSYKPAALCPADDPSLPQKLIAKACEPLPRRRCLSRPTALAATAAPRLPFPQSLWSPGVKNPGAGMYGLDKQMWIMPRGKNDFSIDDVLPLGSGGIRIGFDIGGGAGNFAARMAERNVTVITSTLEIGGKPMNEFVAARGLFPLLLSPTQRFPFYDSVFDLVHTMNALDEGGAPALGQASRTEALEFLMFDIDRVLRAGGLLWLDNYLCTDDERKRMVTKLIERFGYKKLKWVVGEKADARNTAKTQVYLSAVLHKPARG
;
A
#
# COMPACT_ATOMS: atom_id res chain seq x y z
N ALA A 1 -4.55 12.92 25.73
CA ALA A 1 -3.26 13.16 25.04
C ALA A 1 -3.28 12.36 23.74
N PRO A 2 -2.80 12.87 22.60
CA PRO A 2 -2.58 12.02 21.42
C PRO A 2 -1.73 10.82 21.87
N SER A 3 -1.99 9.62 21.36
CA SER A 3 -1.27 8.39 21.78
C SER A 3 0.25 8.54 21.74
N CYS A 4 0.75 9.45 20.89
CA CYS A 4 2.14 9.88 20.79
C CYS A 4 2.77 10.50 22.03
N GLY A 5 1.99 11.16 22.89
CA GLY A 5 2.52 11.97 23.99
C GLY A 5 3.01 11.15 25.19
N ARG A 6 2.79 9.83 25.21
CA ARG A 6 3.17 8.92 26.31
C ARG A 6 4.05 7.75 25.84
N SER A 7 4.61 7.86 24.63
CA SER A 7 5.33 6.80 23.91
C SER A 7 6.86 7.02 23.94
N PRO A 8 7.69 6.00 23.67
CA PRO A 8 9.10 6.17 23.28
C PRO A 8 9.33 7.11 22.07
N ALA A 9 8.26 7.65 21.46
CA ALA A 9 8.31 8.63 20.38
C ALA A 9 8.28 10.11 20.83
N ALA A 10 8.34 10.41 22.14
CA ALA A 10 8.25 11.78 22.65
C ALA A 10 9.29 12.73 22.02
N ASP A 11 10.54 12.29 21.88
CA ASP A 11 11.62 13.08 21.27
C ASP A 11 11.36 13.32 19.77
N LEU A 12 10.84 12.31 19.07
CA LEU A 12 10.47 12.42 17.65
C LEU A 12 9.31 13.42 17.49
N LEU A 13 8.34 13.40 18.40
CA LEU A 13 7.21 14.33 18.40
C LEU A 13 7.69 15.77 18.67
N ALA A 14 8.59 15.96 19.64
CA ALA A 14 9.17 17.27 19.94
C ALA A 14 9.88 17.85 18.71
N ARG A 15 10.69 17.03 18.02
CA ARG A 15 11.33 17.43 16.75
C ARG A 15 10.32 17.68 15.63
N TYR A 16 9.28 16.86 15.50
CA TYR A 16 8.25 17.05 14.47
C TYR A 16 7.48 18.37 14.68
N MET A 17 7.36 18.79 15.93
CA MET A 17 6.69 20.03 16.34
C MET A 17 7.66 21.20 16.57
N SER A 18 8.97 21.03 16.30
CA SER A 18 9.97 22.10 16.40
C SER A 18 9.96 22.95 15.13
N TYR A 19 8.90 23.75 14.96
CA TYR A 19 8.79 24.67 13.85
C TYR A 19 8.26 26.02 14.31
N LYS A 20 8.65 27.09 13.60
CA LYS A 20 8.02 28.40 13.76
C LYS A 20 6.68 28.38 13.01
N PRO A 21 5.54 28.72 13.65
CA PRO A 21 4.26 28.84 12.96
C PRO A 21 4.36 29.77 11.74
N ALA A 22 3.67 29.40 10.66
CA ALA A 22 3.70 30.07 9.35
C ALA A 22 5.06 30.08 8.62
N ALA A 23 6.12 29.48 9.18
CA ALA A 23 7.36 29.23 8.44
C ALA A 23 7.28 27.92 7.65
N LEU A 24 8.25 27.68 6.75
CA LEU A 24 8.40 26.37 6.11
C LEU A 24 8.66 25.28 7.14
N CYS A 25 8.07 24.10 6.95
CA CYS A 25 8.33 22.96 7.83
C CYS A 25 9.83 22.58 7.83
N PRO A 26 10.35 22.01 8.93
CA PRO A 26 11.73 21.51 8.99
C PRO A 26 11.99 20.47 7.89
N ALA A 27 13.22 20.45 7.37
CA ALA A 27 13.67 19.52 6.31
C ALA A 27 14.94 18.76 6.68
N ASP A 28 15.40 18.90 7.93
CA ASP A 28 16.57 18.22 8.48
C ASP A 28 16.42 16.69 8.46
N ASP A 29 15.19 16.21 8.69
CA ASP A 29 14.88 14.78 8.71
C ASP A 29 13.60 14.48 7.89
N PRO A 30 13.71 14.26 6.58
CA PRO A 30 12.58 13.93 5.71
C PRO A 30 11.83 12.66 6.13
N SER A 31 12.49 11.78 6.89
CA SER A 31 11.95 10.50 7.37
C SER A 31 11.22 10.60 8.72
N LEU A 32 11.22 11.79 9.35
CA LEU A 32 10.62 12.01 10.66
C LEU A 32 9.12 11.65 10.74
N PRO A 33 8.27 12.00 9.76
CA PRO A 33 6.87 11.56 9.75
C PRO A 33 6.72 10.03 9.81
N GLN A 34 7.55 9.29 9.07
CA GLN A 34 7.49 7.83 8.98
C GLN A 34 8.02 7.19 10.25
N LYS A 35 9.05 7.76 10.88
CA LYS A 35 9.53 7.34 12.20
C LYS A 35 8.43 7.47 13.26
N LEU A 36 7.63 8.53 13.20
CA LEU A 36 6.46 8.68 14.06
C LEU A 36 5.40 7.62 13.75
N ILE A 37 4.96 7.50 12.49
CA ILE A 37 3.98 6.48 12.07
C ILE A 37 4.42 5.08 12.54
N ALA A 38 5.71 4.76 12.40
CA ALA A 38 6.27 3.48 12.84
C ALA A 38 6.21 3.23 14.36
N LYS A 39 6.02 4.29 15.16
CA LYS A 39 5.80 4.24 16.60
C LYS A 39 4.32 4.44 16.97
N ALA A 40 3.42 4.09 16.05
CA ALA A 40 1.96 4.22 16.20
C ALA A 40 1.49 5.68 16.44
N CYS A 41 2.23 6.65 15.87
CA CYS A 41 1.85 8.06 15.87
C CYS A 41 1.09 8.46 14.62
N GLU A 42 -0.09 7.86 14.45
CA GLU A 42 -0.94 8.05 13.29
C GLU A 42 -2.42 8.18 13.70
N PRO A 43 -3.18 9.17 13.17
CA PRO A 43 -2.75 10.22 12.25
C PRO A 43 -1.70 11.14 12.87
N LEU A 44 -0.78 11.63 12.03
CA LEU A 44 0.23 12.58 12.48
C LEU A 44 -0.43 13.85 13.02
N PRO A 45 0.16 14.49 14.05
CA PRO A 45 -0.33 15.77 14.55
C PRO A 45 -0.39 16.81 13.43
N ARG A 46 -1.45 17.64 13.45
CA ARG A 46 -1.54 18.75 12.51
C ARG A 46 -0.40 19.73 12.75
N ARG A 47 0.19 20.21 11.66
CA ARG A 47 1.27 21.19 11.68
C ARG A 47 0.78 22.60 11.37
N ARG A 48 1.42 23.61 11.95
CA ARG A 48 1.19 25.03 11.63
C ARG A 48 2.30 25.64 10.76
N CYS A 49 3.15 24.81 10.18
CA CYS A 49 4.16 25.20 9.21
C CYS A 49 3.66 24.99 7.77
N LEU A 50 4.21 25.75 6.82
CA LEU A 50 3.91 25.68 5.40
C LEU A 50 4.64 24.51 4.76
N SER A 51 3.94 23.79 3.87
CA SER A 51 4.55 22.73 3.06
C SER A 51 5.69 23.29 2.21
N ARG A 52 6.77 22.53 2.09
CA ARG A 52 7.84 22.89 1.15
C ARG A 52 7.41 22.60 -0.29
N PRO A 53 7.88 23.39 -1.26
CA PRO A 53 7.74 23.05 -2.68
C PRO A 53 8.33 21.66 -2.93
N THR A 54 7.62 20.86 -3.73
CA THR A 54 8.11 19.57 -4.22
C THR A 54 9.31 19.77 -5.14
N ALA A 55 10.14 18.74 -5.35
CA ALA A 55 11.24 18.82 -6.30
C ALA A 55 10.76 19.22 -7.71
N LEU A 56 9.54 18.82 -8.06
CA LEU A 56 8.83 19.22 -9.29
C LEU A 56 8.54 20.72 -9.38
N ALA A 57 8.19 21.36 -8.27
CA ALA A 57 7.96 22.80 -8.25
C ALA A 57 9.28 23.59 -8.33
N ALA A 58 10.40 22.96 -7.90
CA ALA A 58 11.72 23.58 -7.94
C ALA A 58 12.39 23.55 -9.32
N THR A 59 12.00 22.64 -10.23
CA THR A 59 12.66 22.47 -11.54
C THR A 59 12.06 23.29 -12.69
N ALA A 60 10.99 24.06 -12.45
CA ALA A 60 10.23 24.80 -13.48
C ALA A 60 9.76 23.97 -14.69
N ALA A 61 9.90 22.64 -14.63
CA ALA A 61 9.51 21.74 -15.69
C ALA A 61 7.98 21.66 -15.77
N PRO A 62 7.38 21.76 -16.97
CA PRO A 62 5.94 21.60 -17.14
C PRO A 62 5.47 20.24 -16.61
N ARG A 63 4.37 20.22 -15.85
CA ARG A 63 3.69 18.97 -15.50
C ARG A 63 3.10 18.38 -16.78
N LEU A 64 3.44 17.13 -17.08
CA LEU A 64 2.75 16.44 -18.17
C LEU A 64 1.28 16.22 -17.79
N PRO A 65 0.34 16.37 -18.73
CA PRO A 65 -1.06 16.08 -18.48
C PRO A 65 -1.29 14.59 -18.27
N PHE A 66 -2.40 14.24 -17.61
CA PHE A 66 -2.89 12.88 -17.62
C PHE A 66 -3.36 12.51 -19.04
N PRO A 67 -3.08 11.28 -19.56
CA PRO A 67 -2.43 10.14 -18.90
C PRO A 67 -0.90 10.08 -19.08
N GLN A 68 -0.27 11.05 -19.75
CA GLN A 68 1.19 11.02 -19.99
C GLN A 68 2.00 11.01 -18.69
N SER A 69 1.52 11.72 -17.67
CA SER A 69 2.13 11.76 -16.32
C SER A 69 2.24 10.38 -15.66
N LEU A 70 1.38 9.41 -16.01
CA LEU A 70 1.35 8.08 -15.40
C LEU A 70 2.70 7.37 -15.47
N TRP A 71 3.44 7.60 -16.55
CA TRP A 71 4.68 6.90 -16.85
C TRP A 71 5.85 7.83 -17.16
N SER A 72 5.61 9.13 -17.18
CA SER A 72 6.62 10.18 -17.41
C SER A 72 6.35 11.37 -16.47
N PRO A 73 6.43 11.20 -15.13
CA PRO A 73 5.98 12.21 -14.17
C PRO A 73 6.87 13.46 -14.07
N GLY A 74 7.92 13.60 -14.90
CA GLY A 74 8.85 14.74 -14.85
C GLY A 74 9.76 14.78 -13.61
N VAL A 75 9.69 13.77 -12.73
CA VAL A 75 10.59 13.56 -11.59
C VAL A 75 11.48 12.35 -11.81
N LYS A 76 12.65 12.38 -11.16
CA LYS A 76 13.59 11.27 -11.16
C LYS A 76 12.92 10.02 -10.62
N ASN A 77 13.00 8.92 -11.38
CA ASN A 77 12.50 7.63 -10.96
C ASN A 77 13.22 7.17 -9.66
N PRO A 78 12.48 6.89 -8.58
CA PRO A 78 13.09 6.53 -7.30
C PRO A 78 13.74 5.15 -7.28
N GLY A 79 13.47 4.27 -8.26
CA GLY A 79 14.04 2.92 -8.27
C GLY A 79 13.49 2.03 -9.37
N ALA A 80 13.39 0.73 -9.07
CA ALA A 80 12.85 -0.29 -9.97
C ALA A 80 11.78 -1.13 -9.25
N GLY A 81 10.95 -1.82 -10.03
CA GLY A 81 9.85 -2.63 -9.51
C GLY A 81 8.90 -1.79 -8.66
N MET A 82 8.57 -2.27 -7.46
CA MET A 82 7.70 -1.58 -6.50
C MET A 82 8.23 -0.21 -6.05
N TYR A 83 9.55 0.01 -6.11
CA TYR A 83 10.21 1.27 -5.70
C TYR A 83 10.36 2.29 -6.82
N GLY A 84 9.86 2.01 -8.02
CA GLY A 84 9.97 2.89 -9.17
C GLY A 84 8.99 2.55 -10.27
N LEU A 85 9.27 2.94 -11.50
CA LEU A 85 8.39 2.62 -12.63
C LEU A 85 8.59 1.18 -13.11
N ASP A 86 7.51 0.41 -13.10
CA ASP A 86 7.44 -0.86 -13.81
C ASP A 86 6.13 -0.93 -14.59
N LYS A 87 6.24 -0.81 -15.91
CA LYS A 87 5.08 -0.91 -16.80
C LYS A 87 4.60 -2.35 -16.89
N GLN A 88 5.44 -3.37 -16.79
CA GLN A 88 5.04 -4.72 -17.16
C GLN A 88 4.17 -5.43 -16.10
N MET A 89 4.17 -4.94 -14.86
CA MET A 89 3.38 -5.53 -13.78
C MET A 89 1.87 -5.56 -14.12
N TRP A 90 1.25 -6.70 -13.83
CA TRP A 90 -0.17 -7.03 -14.07
C TRP A 90 -0.69 -6.91 -15.51
N ILE A 91 0.20 -6.71 -16.49
CA ILE A 91 -0.16 -6.82 -17.91
C ILE A 91 0.26 -8.19 -18.45
N MET A 92 1.52 -8.55 -18.24
CA MET A 92 2.08 -9.82 -18.71
C MET A 92 2.40 -10.71 -17.50
N PRO A 93 1.57 -11.74 -17.21
CA PRO A 93 1.88 -12.71 -16.18
C PRO A 93 3.25 -13.36 -16.43
N ARG A 94 4.14 -13.35 -15.44
CA ARG A 94 5.48 -13.96 -15.54
C ARG A 94 5.53 -15.36 -14.91
N GLY A 95 4.44 -15.79 -14.29
CA GLY A 95 4.28 -17.11 -13.74
C GLY A 95 2.84 -17.37 -13.30
N LYS A 96 2.58 -18.59 -12.86
CA LYS A 96 1.23 -19.05 -12.46
C LYS A 96 0.58 -18.22 -11.33
N ASN A 97 1.39 -17.55 -10.52
CA ASN A 97 0.95 -16.71 -9.40
C ASN A 97 0.56 -15.29 -9.82
N ASP A 98 0.89 -14.87 -11.05
CA ASP A 98 0.67 -13.51 -11.49
C ASP A 98 -0.69 -13.43 -12.20
N PHE A 99 -1.59 -12.60 -11.69
CA PHE A 99 -2.87 -12.33 -12.35
C PHE A 99 -2.78 -11.03 -13.14
N SER A 100 -3.32 -11.01 -14.36
CA SER A 100 -3.42 -9.78 -15.16
C SER A 100 -4.62 -8.95 -14.67
N ILE A 101 -4.56 -7.63 -14.84
CA ILE A 101 -5.71 -6.77 -14.55
C ILE A 101 -6.91 -7.14 -15.43
N ASP A 102 -6.66 -7.47 -16.70
CA ASP A 102 -7.73 -7.81 -17.65
C ASP A 102 -8.43 -9.13 -17.29
N ASP A 103 -7.77 -10.01 -16.54
CA ASP A 103 -8.41 -11.20 -15.97
C ASP A 103 -9.21 -10.89 -14.70
N VAL A 104 -8.78 -9.91 -13.90
CA VAL A 104 -9.35 -9.66 -12.57
C VAL A 104 -10.54 -8.71 -12.63
N LEU A 105 -10.48 -7.63 -13.43
CA LEU A 105 -11.57 -6.66 -13.49
C LEU A 105 -12.93 -7.28 -13.87
N PRO A 106 -13.02 -8.21 -14.85
CA PRO A 106 -14.28 -8.83 -15.22
C PRO A 106 -14.92 -9.68 -14.11
N LEU A 107 -14.15 -10.07 -13.10
CA LEU A 107 -14.64 -10.83 -11.95
C LEU A 107 -15.44 -9.96 -10.96
N GLY A 108 -15.38 -8.63 -11.09
CA GLY A 108 -16.08 -7.69 -10.23
C GLY A 108 -17.58 -7.65 -10.54
N SER A 109 -18.41 -8.14 -9.62
CA SER A 109 -19.86 -8.07 -9.74
C SER A 109 -20.31 -6.60 -9.71
N GLY A 110 -20.79 -6.10 -10.85
CA GLY A 110 -21.22 -4.70 -11.02
C GLY A 110 -20.11 -3.72 -11.43
N GLY A 111 -18.93 -4.20 -11.82
CA GLY A 111 -17.80 -3.40 -12.25
C GLY A 111 -16.95 -2.84 -11.10
N ILE A 112 -15.76 -2.35 -11.45
CA ILE A 112 -14.76 -1.79 -10.54
C ILE A 112 -14.46 -0.37 -11.01
N ARG A 113 -14.68 0.62 -10.14
CA ARG A 113 -14.52 2.05 -10.43
C ARG A 113 -13.54 2.70 -9.46
N ILE A 114 -13.53 2.24 -8.21
CA ILE A 114 -12.63 2.73 -7.17
C ILE A 114 -11.96 1.59 -6.42
N GLY A 115 -10.65 1.70 -6.22
CA GLY A 115 -9.86 0.72 -5.49
C GLY A 115 -8.98 1.32 -4.40
N PHE A 116 -8.53 0.47 -3.48
CA PHE A 116 -7.54 0.79 -2.46
C PHE A 116 -6.35 -0.16 -2.60
N ASP A 117 -5.16 0.39 -2.77
CA ASP A 117 -3.91 -0.35 -2.96
C ASP A 117 -3.02 -0.20 -1.73
N ILE A 118 -2.93 -1.27 -0.94
CA ILE A 118 -2.24 -1.25 0.34
C ILE A 118 -0.75 -1.47 0.10
N GLY A 119 0.03 -0.45 0.42
CA GLY A 119 1.48 -0.49 0.27
C GLY A 119 1.93 -0.44 -1.18
N GLY A 120 1.24 0.24 -2.09
CA GLY A 120 1.55 0.20 -3.54
C GLY A 120 2.87 0.85 -4.00
N GLY A 121 3.73 1.28 -3.08
CA GLY A 121 5.06 1.82 -3.37
C GLY A 121 5.00 3.04 -4.27
N ALA A 122 5.60 2.93 -5.46
CA ALA A 122 5.61 3.98 -6.47
C ALA A 122 4.26 4.17 -7.22
N GLY A 123 3.22 3.39 -6.91
CA GLY A 123 1.87 3.53 -7.48
C GLY A 123 1.69 2.88 -8.86
N ASN A 124 2.44 1.82 -9.16
CA ASN A 124 2.35 1.14 -10.47
C ASN A 124 0.99 0.48 -10.69
N PHE A 125 0.41 -0.12 -9.65
CA PHE A 125 -0.92 -0.72 -9.73
C PHE A 125 -1.96 0.37 -10.04
N ALA A 126 -1.96 1.45 -9.26
CA ALA A 126 -2.83 2.60 -9.50
C ALA A 126 -2.71 3.18 -10.92
N ALA A 127 -1.48 3.28 -11.47
CA ALA A 127 -1.29 3.73 -12.84
C ALA A 127 -1.93 2.79 -13.87
N ARG A 128 -1.78 1.47 -13.70
CA ARG A 128 -2.35 0.46 -14.60
C ARG A 128 -3.88 0.40 -14.51
N MET A 129 -4.42 0.63 -13.32
CA MET A 129 -5.85 0.75 -13.08
C MET A 129 -6.42 2.04 -13.69
N ALA A 130 -5.68 3.14 -13.63
CA ALA A 130 -6.09 4.42 -14.22
C ALA A 130 -6.21 4.35 -15.76
N GLU A 131 -5.36 3.56 -16.44
CA GLU A 131 -5.50 3.28 -17.89
C GLU A 131 -6.81 2.56 -18.24
N ARG A 132 -7.46 1.93 -17.25
CA ARG A 132 -8.76 1.26 -17.36
C ARG A 132 -9.88 2.06 -16.70
N ASN A 133 -9.67 3.36 -16.50
CA ASN A 133 -10.61 4.28 -15.87
C ASN A 133 -10.99 3.89 -14.43
N VAL A 134 -10.11 3.19 -13.71
CA VAL A 134 -10.30 2.88 -12.29
C VAL A 134 -9.44 3.81 -11.44
N THR A 135 -10.07 4.54 -10.52
CA THR A 135 -9.36 5.38 -9.56
C THR A 135 -8.86 4.54 -8.40
N VAL A 136 -7.58 4.63 -8.08
CA VAL A 136 -7.01 3.89 -6.95
C VAL A 136 -6.36 4.85 -5.97
N ILE A 137 -6.71 4.72 -4.69
CA ILE A 137 -6.00 5.35 -3.59
C ILE A 137 -4.89 4.40 -3.16
N THR A 138 -3.64 4.85 -3.16
CA THR A 138 -2.48 4.01 -2.82
C THR A 138 -1.92 4.41 -1.48
N SER A 139 -1.96 3.51 -0.48
CA SER A 139 -1.17 3.74 0.72
C SER A 139 0.30 3.48 0.46
N THR A 140 1.17 4.41 0.84
CA THR A 140 2.62 4.27 0.64
C THR A 140 3.40 5.04 1.70
N LEU A 141 4.49 4.43 2.16
CA LEU A 141 5.44 5.07 3.08
C LEU A 141 6.67 5.51 2.29
N GLU A 142 7.48 6.38 2.87
CA GLU A 142 8.78 6.73 2.27
C GLU A 142 9.78 5.60 2.52
N ILE A 143 10.42 5.11 1.47
CA ILE A 143 11.25 3.90 1.55
C ILE A 143 12.70 4.25 1.19
N GLY A 144 13.64 3.99 2.12
CA GLY A 144 15.06 4.24 1.89
C GLY A 144 15.39 5.71 1.60
N GLY A 145 14.65 6.65 2.21
CA GLY A 145 14.82 8.09 1.99
C GLY A 145 14.25 8.62 0.67
N LYS A 146 13.52 7.78 -0.09
CA LYS A 146 12.96 8.15 -1.38
C LYS A 146 11.53 8.70 -1.21
N PRO A 147 11.16 9.79 -1.91
CA PRO A 147 9.87 10.46 -1.77
C PRO A 147 8.75 9.77 -2.59
N MET A 148 8.30 8.59 -2.15
CA MET A 148 7.24 7.79 -2.77
C MET A 148 5.93 8.56 -2.91
N ASN A 149 5.45 9.24 -1.86
CA ASN A 149 4.18 9.94 -1.92
C ASN A 149 4.21 11.10 -2.94
N GLU A 150 5.31 11.84 -2.98
CA GLU A 150 5.54 12.89 -3.99
C GLU A 150 5.59 12.28 -5.39
N PHE A 151 6.28 11.15 -5.55
CA PHE A 151 6.39 10.46 -6.84
C PHE A 151 5.04 9.96 -7.35
N VAL A 152 4.20 9.37 -6.49
CA VAL A 152 2.84 8.95 -6.84
C VAL A 152 1.99 10.16 -7.23
N ALA A 153 2.03 11.26 -6.46
CA ALA A 153 1.31 12.49 -6.79
C ALA A 153 1.77 13.10 -8.13
N ALA A 154 3.07 13.08 -8.41
CA ALA A 154 3.65 13.56 -9.67
C ALA A 154 3.15 12.80 -10.90
N ARG A 155 2.69 11.56 -10.72
CA ARG A 155 2.07 10.76 -11.77
C ARG A 155 0.61 11.13 -12.03
N GLY A 156 0.01 12.00 -11.19
CA GLY A 156 -1.42 12.32 -11.21
C GLY A 156 -2.27 11.26 -10.49
N LEU A 157 -1.68 10.51 -9.56
CA LEU A 157 -2.34 9.46 -8.78
C LEU A 157 -2.58 9.91 -7.33
N PHE A 158 -3.31 9.12 -6.55
CA PHE A 158 -3.73 9.45 -5.18
C PHE A 158 -2.88 8.73 -4.12
N PRO A 159 -1.81 9.34 -3.59
CA PRO A 159 -1.06 8.78 -2.47
C PRO A 159 -1.77 9.01 -1.13
N LEU A 160 -1.64 8.05 -0.23
CA LEU A 160 -2.03 8.14 1.16
C LEU A 160 -0.86 7.73 2.05
N LEU A 161 -0.32 8.66 2.82
CA LEU A 161 0.69 8.35 3.83
C LEU A 161 -0.01 7.65 5.01
N LEU A 162 0.03 6.32 5.02
CA LEU A 162 -0.65 5.47 6.01
C LEU A 162 0.09 4.16 6.23
N SER A 163 0.20 3.72 7.50
CA SER A 163 0.61 2.35 7.84
C SER A 163 -0.57 1.37 7.83
N PRO A 164 -0.39 0.11 7.38
CA PRO A 164 -1.42 -0.92 7.51
C PRO A 164 -1.69 -1.34 8.96
N THR A 165 -0.93 -0.83 9.94
CA THR A 165 -1.12 -1.12 11.38
C THR A 165 -2.23 -0.29 12.03
N GLN A 166 -2.75 0.71 11.32
CA GLN A 166 -3.80 1.59 11.82
C GLN A 166 -5.09 1.37 11.04
N ARG A 167 -6.20 1.77 11.66
CA ARG A 167 -7.49 1.76 11.00
C ARG A 167 -7.46 2.68 9.78
N PHE A 168 -7.91 2.17 8.65
CA PHE A 168 -8.02 2.88 7.40
C PHE A 168 -8.97 4.08 7.55
N PRO A 169 -8.57 5.29 7.11
CA PRO A 169 -9.34 6.53 7.27
C PRO A 169 -10.48 6.65 6.24
N PHE A 170 -11.11 5.54 5.90
CA PHE A 170 -12.24 5.46 4.97
C PHE A 170 -13.50 5.02 5.71
N TYR A 171 -14.65 5.46 5.21
CA TYR A 171 -15.94 4.96 5.67
C TYR A 171 -16.12 3.48 5.27
N ASP A 172 -17.18 2.86 5.76
CA ASP A 172 -17.49 1.47 5.48
C ASP A 172 -17.98 1.32 4.03
N SER A 173 -17.63 0.21 3.38
CA SER A 173 -18.07 -0.16 2.02
C SER A 173 -17.77 0.86 0.91
N VAL A 174 -16.61 1.52 0.97
CA VAL A 174 -16.18 2.54 -0.01
C VAL A 174 -15.64 1.92 -1.30
N PHE A 175 -14.90 0.82 -1.22
CA PHE A 175 -14.12 0.32 -2.36
C PHE A 175 -14.78 -0.85 -3.08
N ASP A 176 -14.65 -0.85 -4.41
CA ASP A 176 -15.01 -1.99 -5.27
C ASP A 176 -13.91 -3.06 -5.28
N LEU A 177 -12.67 -2.64 -5.06
CA LEU A 177 -11.47 -3.49 -5.06
C LEU A 177 -10.51 -3.07 -3.95
N VAL A 178 -10.02 -4.01 -3.16
CA VAL A 178 -8.83 -3.81 -2.30
C VAL A 178 -7.71 -4.71 -2.83
N HIS A 179 -6.56 -4.12 -3.13
CA HIS A 179 -5.37 -4.79 -3.63
C HIS A 179 -4.24 -4.73 -2.59
N THR A 180 -3.49 -5.81 -2.44
CA THR A 180 -2.30 -5.87 -1.61
C THR A 180 -1.33 -6.92 -2.15
N MET A 181 -0.03 -6.61 -2.15
CA MET A 181 1.02 -7.58 -2.46
C MET A 181 1.65 -8.11 -1.16
N ASN A 182 2.32 -7.20 -0.44
CA ASN A 182 3.18 -7.53 0.69
C ASN A 182 2.76 -6.81 1.97
N ALA A 183 1.52 -6.28 2.05
CA ALA A 183 1.06 -5.54 3.24
C ALA A 183 1.11 -6.38 4.53
N LEU A 184 1.30 -7.69 4.39
CA LEU A 184 1.30 -8.71 5.42
C LEU A 184 2.67 -9.37 5.65
N ASP A 185 3.73 -8.87 5.00
CA ASP A 185 5.07 -9.45 5.09
C ASP A 185 5.81 -8.96 6.34
N GLU A 186 6.38 -9.91 7.07
CA GLU A 186 7.30 -9.68 8.19
C GLU A 186 8.54 -8.85 7.79
N GLY A 187 8.90 -8.85 6.49
CA GLY A 187 10.07 -8.16 5.94
C GLY A 187 9.86 -6.73 5.44
N GLY A 188 8.62 -6.20 5.47
CA GLY A 188 8.30 -4.86 4.97
C GLY A 188 8.50 -3.74 5.99
N ALA A 189 8.54 -4.07 7.28
CA ALA A 189 9.00 -3.18 8.33
C ALA A 189 9.32 -3.94 9.62
N PRO A 190 10.58 -4.33 9.82
CA PRO A 190 11.11 -4.64 11.15
C PRO A 190 10.84 -3.50 12.17
N ALA A 191 10.57 -2.29 11.68
CA ALA A 191 10.21 -1.11 12.46
C ALA A 191 8.72 -1.01 12.88
N LEU A 192 7.80 -1.82 12.32
CA LEU A 192 6.35 -1.81 12.60
C LEU A 192 5.92 -2.95 13.53
N GLY A 193 6.82 -3.38 14.42
CA GLY A 193 6.70 -4.57 15.27
C GLY A 193 5.28 -4.92 15.68
N GLN A 194 4.74 -5.96 15.03
CA GLN A 194 3.59 -6.81 15.38
C GLN A 194 2.92 -7.47 14.14
N ALA A 195 3.32 -7.13 12.91
CA ALA A 195 2.77 -7.72 11.67
C ALA A 195 2.88 -9.26 11.55
N SER A 196 3.74 -9.89 12.35
CA SER A 196 3.85 -11.36 12.44
C SER A 196 2.78 -12.01 13.32
N ARG A 197 2.10 -11.27 14.20
CA ARG A 197 1.08 -11.82 15.10
C ARG A 197 -0.24 -12.07 14.37
N THR A 198 -0.91 -13.16 14.73
CA THR A 198 -2.23 -13.53 14.19
C THR A 198 -3.26 -12.42 14.39
N GLU A 199 -3.26 -11.76 15.56
CA GLU A 199 -4.21 -10.70 15.89
C GLU A 199 -4.04 -9.47 14.98
N ALA A 200 -2.81 -9.12 14.61
CA ALA A 200 -2.55 -8.00 13.71
C ALA A 200 -3.11 -8.28 12.31
N LEU A 201 -2.92 -9.51 11.83
CA LEU A 201 -3.48 -9.97 10.57
C LEU A 201 -5.03 -9.99 10.62
N GLU A 202 -5.61 -10.42 11.74
CA GLU A 202 -7.07 -10.38 11.97
C GLU A 202 -7.61 -8.95 11.93
N PHE A 203 -7.01 -8.01 12.66
CA PHE A 203 -7.42 -6.60 12.64
C PHE A 203 -7.38 -6.00 11.24
N LEU A 204 -6.31 -6.25 10.49
CA LEU A 204 -6.20 -5.79 9.11
C LEU A 204 -7.26 -6.42 8.22
N MET A 205 -7.54 -7.71 8.36
CA MET A 205 -8.58 -8.38 7.58
C MET A 205 -9.99 -7.85 7.89
N PHE A 206 -10.28 -7.55 9.16
CA PHE A 206 -11.53 -6.88 9.53
C PHE A 206 -11.64 -5.48 8.93
N ASP A 207 -10.54 -4.74 8.85
CA ASP A 207 -10.55 -3.39 8.31
C ASP A 207 -10.63 -3.37 6.78
N ILE A 208 -9.95 -4.31 6.11
CA ILE A 208 -10.12 -4.59 4.66
C ILE A 208 -11.58 -4.95 4.38
N ASP A 209 -12.14 -5.90 5.14
CA ASP A 209 -13.54 -6.30 4.97
C ASP A 209 -14.46 -5.09 5.15
N ARG A 210 -14.26 -4.30 6.19
CA ARG A 210 -15.06 -3.11 6.47
C ARG A 210 -15.10 -2.11 5.31
N VAL A 211 -13.94 -1.78 4.71
CA VAL A 211 -13.88 -0.78 3.64
C VAL A 211 -14.27 -1.34 2.26
N LEU A 212 -14.21 -2.66 2.07
CA LEU A 212 -14.62 -3.33 0.85
C LEU A 212 -16.16 -3.52 0.83
N ARG A 213 -16.83 -3.05 -0.23
CA ARG A 213 -18.28 -3.22 -0.36
C ARG A 213 -18.67 -4.69 -0.55
N ALA A 214 -19.91 -5.04 -0.20
CA ALA A 214 -20.48 -6.33 -0.61
C ALA A 214 -20.42 -6.49 -2.14
N GLY A 215 -20.00 -7.67 -2.60
CA GLY A 215 -19.75 -7.93 -4.02
C GLY A 215 -18.45 -7.33 -4.58
N GLY A 216 -17.64 -6.66 -3.74
CA GLY A 216 -16.31 -6.18 -4.11
C GLY A 216 -15.27 -7.31 -4.13
N LEU A 217 -14.10 -7.01 -4.68
CA LEU A 217 -12.96 -7.94 -4.76
C LEU A 217 -11.87 -7.60 -3.75
N LEU A 218 -11.33 -8.61 -3.09
CA LEU A 218 -10.03 -8.57 -2.44
C LEU A 218 -9.03 -9.32 -3.32
N TRP A 219 -8.02 -8.60 -3.82
CA TRP A 219 -6.94 -9.13 -4.62
C TRP A 219 -5.64 -9.17 -3.79
N LEU A 220 -5.24 -10.38 -3.41
CA LEU A 220 -3.97 -10.69 -2.78
C LEU A 220 -2.98 -11.16 -3.85
N ASP A 221 -1.93 -10.39 -4.10
CA ASP A 221 -0.98 -10.66 -5.18
C ASP A 221 0.38 -11.13 -4.65
N ASN A 222 0.78 -12.36 -4.96
CA ASN A 222 2.10 -12.90 -4.61
C ASN A 222 2.48 -12.69 -3.13
N TYR A 223 1.55 -12.96 -2.22
CA TYR A 223 1.80 -12.86 -0.78
C TYR A 223 2.81 -13.91 -0.32
N LEU A 224 3.88 -13.50 0.35
CA LEU A 224 4.92 -14.41 0.85
C LEU A 224 4.45 -15.13 2.12
N CYS A 225 4.22 -16.43 1.99
CA CYS A 225 4.12 -17.35 3.10
C CYS A 225 5.53 -17.85 3.43
N THR A 226 6.16 -17.23 4.43
CA THR A 226 7.52 -17.57 4.90
C THR A 226 7.68 -19.07 5.21
N ASP A 227 6.61 -19.73 5.63
CA ASP A 227 6.52 -21.16 5.81
C ASP A 227 5.07 -21.69 5.63
N ASP A 228 4.93 -23.00 5.80
CA ASP A 228 3.66 -23.71 5.74
C ASP A 228 2.69 -23.36 6.88
N GLU A 229 3.19 -22.93 8.03
CA GLU A 229 2.36 -22.51 9.16
C GLU A 229 1.68 -21.18 8.86
N ARG A 230 2.43 -20.19 8.37
CA ARG A 230 1.92 -18.89 7.91
C ARG A 230 0.88 -19.07 6.81
N LYS A 231 1.14 -19.96 5.85
CA LYS A 231 0.17 -20.32 4.79
C LYS A 231 -1.14 -20.82 5.38
N ARG A 232 -1.08 -21.77 6.33
CA ARG A 232 -2.28 -22.33 6.99
C ARG A 232 -3.03 -21.26 7.79
N MET A 233 -2.32 -20.42 8.53
CA MET A 233 -2.89 -19.32 9.30
C MET A 233 -3.68 -18.35 8.41
N VAL A 234 -3.06 -17.86 7.34
CA VAL A 234 -3.67 -16.89 6.41
C VAL A 234 -4.85 -17.51 5.66
N THR A 235 -4.73 -18.77 5.24
CA THR A 235 -5.83 -19.50 4.58
C THR A 235 -7.04 -19.63 5.51
N LYS A 236 -6.83 -20.10 6.75
CA LYS A 236 -7.90 -20.23 7.75
C LYS A 236 -8.55 -18.89 8.06
N LEU A 237 -7.75 -17.82 8.15
CA LEU A 237 -8.28 -16.49 8.38
C LEU A 237 -9.20 -16.04 7.23
N ILE A 238 -8.75 -16.14 5.99
CA ILE A 238 -9.55 -15.77 4.81
C ILE A 238 -10.88 -16.54 4.80
N GLU A 239 -10.84 -17.83 5.12
CA GLU A 239 -12.02 -18.70 5.15
C GLU A 239 -13.04 -18.28 6.22
N ARG A 240 -12.60 -17.77 7.38
CA ARG A 240 -13.50 -17.27 8.43
C ARG A 240 -14.40 -16.12 7.98
N PHE A 241 -13.96 -15.32 7.01
CA PHE A 241 -14.74 -14.21 6.48
C PHE A 241 -15.78 -14.65 5.42
N GLY A 242 -15.78 -15.91 5.00
CA GLY A 242 -16.73 -16.42 4.02
C GLY A 242 -16.55 -15.86 2.60
N TYR A 243 -15.35 -15.36 2.29
CA TYR A 243 -15.02 -14.91 0.94
C TYR A 243 -15.11 -16.06 -0.08
N LYS A 244 -15.76 -15.82 -1.22
CA LYS A 244 -15.75 -16.79 -2.32
C LYS A 244 -14.41 -16.70 -3.06
N LYS A 245 -13.69 -17.82 -3.15
CA LYS A 245 -12.44 -17.93 -3.92
C LYS A 245 -12.77 -17.94 -5.42
N LEU A 246 -12.43 -16.87 -6.14
CA LEU A 246 -12.58 -16.80 -7.60
C LEU A 246 -11.31 -17.25 -8.31
N LYS A 247 -10.16 -16.83 -7.79
CA LYS A 247 -8.83 -17.34 -8.17
C LYS A 247 -8.05 -17.67 -6.90
N TRP A 248 -7.30 -18.76 -6.92
CA TRP A 248 -6.45 -19.18 -5.80
C TRP A 248 -5.27 -20.01 -6.32
N VAL A 249 -4.06 -19.49 -6.19
CA VAL A 249 -2.83 -20.17 -6.62
C VAL A 249 -1.81 -20.11 -5.51
N VAL A 250 -1.28 -21.29 -5.15
CA VAL A 250 -0.09 -21.42 -4.31
C VAL A 250 1.06 -21.85 -5.20
N GLY A 251 2.17 -21.12 -5.13
CA GLY A 251 3.37 -21.41 -5.90
C GLY A 251 4.61 -21.33 -5.05
N GLU A 252 5.67 -21.97 -5.53
CA GLU A 252 6.98 -21.93 -4.90
C GLU A 252 7.92 -21.16 -5.82
N LYS A 253 8.73 -20.28 -5.24
CA LYS A 253 9.81 -19.58 -5.94
C LYS A 253 11.10 -19.77 -5.14
N ALA A 254 12.23 -19.92 -5.82
CA ALA A 254 13.53 -19.95 -5.14
C ALA A 254 13.75 -18.62 -4.40
N ASP A 255 14.23 -18.67 -3.15
CA ASP A 255 14.56 -17.47 -2.40
C ASP A 255 15.75 -16.77 -3.08
N ALA A 256 15.55 -15.50 -3.46
CA ALA A 256 16.56 -14.69 -4.11
C ALA A 256 17.82 -14.50 -3.25
N ARG A 257 17.73 -14.69 -1.92
CA ARG A 257 18.85 -14.60 -0.98
C ARG A 257 19.51 -15.95 -0.69
N ASN A 258 18.80 -17.05 -0.92
CA ASN A 258 19.32 -18.40 -0.72
C ASN A 258 18.61 -19.37 -1.67
N THR A 259 19.22 -19.60 -2.83
CA THR A 259 18.65 -20.44 -3.89
C THR A 259 18.42 -21.90 -3.49
N ALA A 260 18.97 -22.34 -2.35
CA ALA A 260 18.71 -23.66 -1.77
C ALA A 260 17.41 -23.74 -0.95
N LYS A 261 16.75 -22.60 -0.67
CA LYS A 261 15.44 -22.53 0.00
C LYS A 261 14.37 -22.10 -0.99
N THR A 262 13.23 -22.80 -0.97
CA THR A 262 12.02 -22.39 -1.68
C THR A 262 11.12 -21.58 -0.73
N GLN A 263 10.57 -20.49 -1.24
CA GLN A 263 9.58 -19.66 -0.57
C GLN A 263 8.21 -19.92 -1.17
N VAL A 264 7.18 -19.98 -0.34
CA VAL A 264 5.81 -20.23 -0.76
C VAL A 264 5.07 -18.91 -0.94
N TYR A 265 4.37 -18.76 -2.06
CA TYR A 265 3.62 -17.56 -2.41
C TYR A 265 2.15 -17.90 -2.64
N LEU A 266 1.26 -17.10 -2.06
CA LEU A 266 -0.19 -17.18 -2.25
C LEU A 266 -0.68 -15.99 -3.09
N SER A 267 -1.33 -16.27 -4.21
CA SER A 267 -2.09 -15.28 -4.98
C SER A 267 -3.57 -15.66 -4.99
N ALA A 268 -4.45 -14.71 -4.68
CA ALA A 268 -5.88 -14.94 -4.63
C ALA A 268 -6.69 -13.74 -5.10
N VAL A 269 -7.83 -14.03 -5.75
CA VAL A 269 -8.91 -13.06 -5.98
C VAL A 269 -10.14 -13.60 -5.27
N LEU A 270 -10.64 -12.81 -4.35
CA LEU A 270 -11.67 -13.17 -3.38
C LEU A 270 -12.86 -12.23 -3.55
N HIS A 271 -14.07 -12.77 -3.57
CA HIS A 271 -15.29 -11.98 -3.73
C HIS A 271 -16.07 -11.90 -2.42
N LYS A 272 -16.33 -10.67 -1.97
CA LYS A 272 -17.01 -10.42 -0.70
C LYS A 272 -18.47 -10.87 -0.76
N PRO A 273 -18.94 -11.76 0.13
CA PRO A 273 -20.35 -12.12 0.18
C PRO A 273 -21.19 -10.92 0.66
N ALA A 274 -22.46 -10.87 0.25
CA ALA A 274 -23.44 -10.07 0.95
C ALA A 274 -23.72 -10.73 2.31
N ARG A 275 -23.60 -9.97 3.40
CA ARG A 275 -24.01 -10.40 4.74
C ARG A 275 -25.25 -9.59 5.11
N GLY A 276 -26.27 -10.28 5.65
CA GLY A 276 -27.52 -9.68 6.09
C GLY A 276 -27.34 -8.87 7.37
#